data_AF-A0A1J8QI45-F1
#
_entry.id   AF-A0A1J8QI45-F1
#
_cell.length_a   1.000
_cell.length_b   1.000
_cell.length_c   1.000
_cell.angle_alpha   90.00
_cell.angle_beta   90.00
_cell.angle_gamma   90.00
#
_symmetry.space_group_name_H-M   'P 1'
#
loop_
_entity.id
_entity.type
_entity.pdbx_description
1 polymer ?
#
loop_
_entity_poly.entity_id
_entity_poly.type
_entity_poly.pdbx_seq_one_letter_code
_entity_poly.pdbx_strand_id
1 'polypeptide(L)'
;MNPVRQEVVVTNFSKTLIDFLRYAIGDDFFDDELEYPLLDFFKRQKDLKADLTKVHDVLTSNLAGEALKEKAKDLGHINAFGLDQTEEDARVYFEDVAEHLGLLLGVIEKEFEPTAKQIELQLSYGHIAYDWLIYYFENGLKYYGLEEGHLIGFTLSHKHYHKGDLILTGTTTKWDGQKYHSNEKKTFSIPKYKGTTELSKLPCGIMTDDMRVKLTARGKLYASYAGVHYKSYKGQRIVIDYHAYKARGGYTCDSGDNISDVSGDEPEQHPALAHSKHKGRRGEKTPDVPEEELDQLPAFVYGFELKNKSWRSFEIEEIEDIKFDESAWDHLVIDEDVKNLIKGLVGVTTNANTSQRVISDVITGKGGGLVSVPVQTK
;
A
#
# COMPACT_ATOMS: atom_id res chain seq x y z
N MET A 1 -5.12 20.59 -34.49
CA MET A 1 -4.29 19.87 -35.47
C MET A 1 -2.89 19.81 -34.89
N ASN A 2 -2.46 18.65 -34.40
CA ASN A 2 -1.07 18.47 -33.97
C ASN A 2 -0.22 18.42 -35.24
N PRO A 3 0.80 19.27 -35.42
CA PRO A 3 1.81 18.96 -36.41
C PRO A 3 2.37 17.61 -36.00
N VAL A 4 2.38 16.65 -36.93
CA VAL A 4 3.14 15.41 -36.81
C VAL A 4 4.56 15.85 -36.46
N ARG A 5 4.95 15.79 -35.18
CA ARG A 5 6.35 15.95 -34.80
C ARG A 5 7.05 14.83 -35.56
N GLN A 6 7.96 15.20 -36.45
CA GLN A 6 8.81 14.20 -37.10
C GLN A 6 9.40 13.35 -35.99
N GLU A 7 9.19 12.05 -36.09
CA GLU A 7 9.70 11.08 -35.13
C GLU A 7 11.22 11.05 -35.33
N VAL A 8 11.93 11.89 -34.59
CA VAL A 8 13.39 11.93 -34.61
C VAL A 8 13.84 10.64 -33.96
N VAL A 9 14.39 9.74 -34.77
CA VAL A 9 14.99 8.49 -34.31
C VAL A 9 16.50 8.65 -34.24
N VAL A 10 17.11 8.02 -33.24
CA VAL A 10 18.56 7.91 -33.13
C VAL A 10 18.95 6.53 -33.66
N THR A 11 19.98 6.51 -34.51
CA THR A 11 20.53 5.30 -35.13
C THR A 11 22.06 5.34 -35.05
N ASN A 12 22.72 4.25 -35.47
CA ASN A 12 24.20 4.14 -35.51
C ASN A 12 24.87 4.32 -34.14
N PHE A 13 24.35 3.65 -33.11
CA PHE A 13 24.93 3.66 -31.78
C PHE A 13 26.32 2.99 -31.77
N SER A 14 27.25 3.52 -30.97
CA SER A 14 28.51 2.84 -30.71
C SER A 14 28.26 1.55 -29.94
N LYS A 15 29.10 0.53 -30.15
CA LYS A 15 28.96 -0.77 -29.46
C LYS A 15 28.96 -0.59 -27.92
N THR A 16 29.84 0.27 -27.42
CA THR A 16 29.93 0.62 -25.99
C THR A 16 28.62 1.19 -25.45
N LEU A 17 27.99 2.09 -26.20
CA LEU A 17 26.72 2.69 -25.82
C LEU A 17 25.57 1.68 -25.89
N ILE A 18 25.56 0.78 -26.88
CA ILE A 18 24.56 -0.32 -26.96
C ILE A 18 24.67 -1.23 -25.73
N ASP A 19 25.88 -1.67 -25.38
CA ASP A 19 26.11 -2.55 -24.24
C ASP A 19 25.61 -1.91 -22.93
N PHE A 20 25.85 -0.61 -22.74
CA PHE A 20 25.31 0.13 -21.60
C PHE A 20 23.78 0.31 -21.66
N LEU A 21 23.22 0.63 -22.83
CA LEU A 21 21.77 0.85 -22.96
C LEU A 21 20.95 -0.45 -22.83
N ARG A 22 21.55 -1.62 -23.11
CA ARG A 22 20.96 -2.92 -22.72
C ARG A 22 20.78 -3.06 -21.22
N TYR A 23 21.72 -2.54 -20.44
CA TYR A 23 21.58 -2.48 -18.98
C TYR A 23 20.53 -1.44 -18.55
N ALA A 24 20.63 -0.21 -19.09
CA ALA A 24 19.81 0.91 -18.62
C ALA A 24 18.35 0.89 -19.10
N ILE A 25 18.10 0.39 -20.32
CA ILE A 25 16.79 0.40 -20.96
C ILE A 25 16.23 -1.03 -21.10
N GLY A 26 17.04 -2.00 -21.50
CA GLY A 26 16.65 -3.41 -21.62
C GLY A 26 16.39 -3.88 -23.05
N ASP A 27 15.31 -4.64 -23.22
CA ASP A 27 15.07 -5.55 -24.35
C ASP A 27 15.15 -4.92 -25.75
N ASP A 28 14.82 -3.63 -25.88
CA ASP A 28 14.83 -2.94 -27.17
C ASP A 28 16.25 -2.90 -27.79
N PHE A 29 17.31 -2.99 -26.98
CA PHE A 29 18.72 -2.84 -27.43
C PHE A 29 19.40 -4.16 -27.83
N PHE A 30 18.66 -5.26 -28.00
CA PHE A 30 19.22 -6.52 -28.50
C PHE A 30 19.15 -6.69 -30.02
N ASP A 31 18.47 -5.79 -30.75
CA ASP A 31 18.34 -5.85 -32.21
C ASP A 31 19.56 -5.27 -32.97
N ASP A 32 19.88 -5.86 -34.13
CA ASP A 32 21.04 -5.52 -34.96
C ASP A 32 20.87 -4.21 -35.76
N GLU A 33 19.63 -3.84 -36.12
CA GLU A 33 19.27 -2.57 -36.77
C GLU A 33 18.49 -1.69 -35.79
N LEU A 34 19.20 -1.08 -34.85
CA LEU A 34 18.59 -0.34 -33.77
C LEU A 34 18.21 1.10 -34.18
N GLU A 35 16.91 1.34 -34.34
CA GLU A 35 16.33 2.68 -34.38
C GLU A 35 15.54 2.94 -33.10
N TYR A 36 15.94 3.96 -32.32
CA TYR A 36 15.25 4.28 -31.07
C TYR A 36 14.70 5.71 -31.09
N PRO A 37 13.40 5.93 -30.82
CA PRO A 37 12.82 7.27 -30.81
C PRO A 37 13.48 8.17 -29.76
N LEU A 38 13.92 9.36 -30.17
CA LEU A 38 14.52 10.34 -29.26
C LEU A 38 13.56 10.75 -28.13
N LEU A 39 12.25 10.71 -28.40
CA LEU A 39 11.22 10.94 -27.41
C LEU A 39 11.25 9.90 -26.28
N ASP A 40 11.58 8.65 -26.58
CA ASP A 40 11.65 7.59 -25.57
C ASP A 40 12.90 7.72 -24.70
N PHE A 41 14.01 8.22 -25.26
CA PHE A 41 15.15 8.66 -24.46
C PHE A 41 14.79 9.83 -23.54
N PHE A 42 14.04 10.82 -24.04
CA PHE A 42 13.59 11.94 -23.22
C PHE A 42 12.71 11.48 -22.04
N LYS A 43 11.84 10.47 -22.23
CA LYS A 43 11.05 9.84 -21.14
C LYS A 43 11.92 9.29 -20.00
N ARG A 44 13.15 8.84 -20.29
CA ARG A 44 14.10 8.24 -19.34
C ARG A 44 15.28 9.14 -18.99
N GLN A 45 15.26 10.40 -19.40
CA GLN A 45 16.41 11.31 -19.28
C GLN A 45 16.94 11.44 -17.85
N LYS A 46 16.06 11.50 -16.84
CA LYS A 46 16.46 11.57 -15.42
C LYS A 46 17.18 10.31 -14.95
N ASP A 47 16.68 9.14 -15.33
CA ASP A 47 17.28 7.86 -14.99
C ASP A 47 18.66 7.73 -15.65
N LEU A 48 18.77 8.08 -16.94
CA LEU A 48 20.04 8.10 -17.68
C LEU A 48 21.06 9.11 -17.10
N LYS A 49 20.62 10.27 -16.60
CA LYS A 49 21.48 11.21 -15.86
C LYS A 49 21.97 10.64 -14.53
N ALA A 50 21.09 9.94 -13.81
CA ALA A 50 21.47 9.26 -12.57
C ALA A 50 22.50 8.16 -12.86
N ASP A 51 22.33 7.41 -13.94
CA ASP A 51 23.30 6.38 -14.34
C ASP A 51 24.62 7.00 -14.82
N LEU A 52 24.60 8.12 -15.56
CA LEU A 52 25.82 8.86 -15.90
C LEU A 52 26.57 9.33 -14.64
N THR A 53 25.83 9.77 -13.62
CA THR A 53 26.42 10.15 -12.32
C THR A 53 27.08 8.95 -11.65
N LYS A 54 26.44 7.77 -11.67
CA LYS A 54 27.06 6.53 -11.17
C LYS A 54 28.35 6.19 -11.92
N VAL A 55 28.39 6.38 -13.24
CA VAL A 55 29.60 6.14 -14.05
C VAL A 55 30.73 7.11 -13.65
N HIS A 56 30.42 8.40 -13.49
CA HIS A 56 31.40 9.36 -12.99
C HIS A 56 31.87 9.07 -11.57
N ASP A 57 30.99 8.61 -10.68
CA ASP A 57 31.35 8.18 -9.33
C ASP A 57 32.32 7.00 -9.37
N VAL A 58 32.13 6.05 -10.29
CA VAL A 58 33.07 4.93 -10.49
C VAL A 58 34.43 5.44 -10.99
N LEU A 59 34.45 6.33 -11.98
CA LEU A 59 35.69 6.91 -12.52
C LEU A 59 36.49 7.73 -11.49
N THR A 60 35.79 8.42 -10.58
CA THR A 60 36.41 9.23 -9.51
C THR A 60 36.77 8.40 -8.27
N SER A 61 36.16 7.23 -8.10
CA SER A 61 36.48 6.31 -7.01
C SER A 61 37.82 5.60 -7.23
N ASN A 62 38.50 5.23 -6.15
CA ASN A 62 39.72 4.40 -6.19
C ASN A 62 39.41 2.90 -6.40
N LEU A 63 38.30 2.55 -7.07
CA LEU A 63 38.01 1.16 -7.42
C LEU A 63 39.06 0.66 -8.43
N ALA A 64 39.63 -0.52 -8.15
CA ALA A 64 40.69 -1.12 -8.94
C ALA A 64 40.53 -2.64 -9.02
N GLY A 65 41.22 -3.27 -9.96
CA GLY A 65 41.27 -4.72 -10.14
C GLY A 65 39.91 -5.37 -10.45
N GLU A 66 39.65 -6.51 -9.79
CA GLU A 66 38.44 -7.32 -10.03
C GLU A 66 37.13 -6.59 -9.70
N ALA A 67 37.13 -5.71 -8.69
CA ALA A 67 35.95 -4.95 -8.29
C ALA A 67 35.49 -3.96 -9.38
N LEU A 68 36.44 -3.38 -10.12
CA LEU A 68 36.13 -2.49 -11.24
C LEU A 68 35.53 -3.28 -12.41
N LYS A 69 36.07 -4.47 -12.70
CA LYS A 69 35.57 -5.37 -13.74
C LYS A 69 34.17 -5.90 -13.41
N GLU A 70 33.92 -6.24 -12.15
CA GLU A 70 32.59 -6.63 -11.66
C GLU A 70 31.59 -5.50 -11.86
N LYS A 71 31.98 -4.27 -11.51
CA LYS A 71 31.13 -3.08 -11.71
C LYS A 71 30.87 -2.79 -13.20
N ALA A 72 31.87 -3.00 -14.06
CA ALA A 72 31.71 -2.83 -15.51
C ALA A 72 30.71 -3.84 -16.07
N LYS A 73 30.77 -5.10 -15.62
CA LYS A 73 29.78 -6.12 -15.96
C LYS A 73 28.38 -5.76 -15.47
N ASP A 74 28.27 -5.30 -14.22
CA ASP A 74 26.99 -4.87 -13.65
C ASP A 74 26.33 -3.74 -14.44
N LEU A 75 27.14 -2.88 -15.09
CA LEU A 75 26.68 -1.75 -15.90
C LEU A 75 26.60 -2.05 -17.41
N GLY A 76 26.63 -3.33 -17.80
CA GLY A 76 26.35 -3.77 -19.16
C GLY A 76 27.55 -4.20 -19.99
N HIS A 77 28.79 -4.11 -19.48
CA HIS A 77 29.96 -4.61 -20.21
C HIS A 77 30.02 -6.14 -20.18
N ILE A 78 29.29 -6.78 -21.10
CA ILE A 78 29.08 -8.22 -21.16
C ILE A 78 30.37 -9.06 -21.26
N ASN A 79 31.46 -8.47 -21.77
CA ASN A 79 32.74 -9.14 -21.96
C ASN A 79 33.81 -8.75 -20.92
N ALA A 80 33.46 -8.06 -19.83
CA ALA A 80 34.39 -7.54 -18.80
C ALA A 80 35.40 -8.55 -18.21
N PHE A 81 35.12 -9.85 -18.34
CA PHE A 81 35.95 -10.95 -17.84
C PHE A 81 36.53 -11.84 -18.95
N GLY A 82 36.59 -11.33 -20.20
CA GLY A 82 37.32 -11.99 -21.28
C GLY A 82 38.77 -12.25 -20.89
N LEU A 83 39.35 -13.37 -21.35
CA LEU A 83 40.73 -13.76 -21.03
C LEU A 83 41.78 -12.72 -21.46
N ASP A 84 41.40 -11.83 -22.37
CA ASP A 84 42.16 -10.74 -22.96
C ASP A 84 41.92 -9.36 -22.31
N GLN A 85 40.90 -9.22 -21.44
CA GLN A 85 40.53 -7.92 -20.91
C GLN A 85 41.31 -7.53 -19.64
N THR A 86 41.88 -6.33 -19.67
CA THR A 86 42.69 -5.71 -18.61
C THR A 86 41.84 -4.79 -17.72
N GLU A 87 42.44 -4.29 -16.63
CA GLU A 87 41.78 -3.27 -15.80
C GLU A 87 41.62 -1.95 -16.57
N GLU A 88 42.62 -1.62 -17.39
CA GLU A 88 42.63 -0.47 -18.28
C GLU A 88 41.44 -0.52 -19.25
N ASP A 89 41.12 -1.70 -19.81
CA ASP A 89 39.95 -1.84 -20.71
C ASP A 89 38.62 -1.54 -20.00
N ALA A 90 38.51 -1.89 -18.71
CA ALA A 90 37.32 -1.57 -17.91
C ALA A 90 37.24 -0.05 -17.61
N ARG A 91 38.37 0.64 -17.42
CA ARG A 91 38.39 2.10 -17.27
C ARG A 91 38.02 2.80 -18.57
N VAL A 92 38.61 2.36 -19.69
CA VAL A 92 38.30 2.90 -21.02
C VAL A 92 36.81 2.73 -21.35
N TYR A 93 36.22 1.58 -21.00
CA TYR A 93 34.78 1.38 -21.14
C TYR A 93 33.96 2.46 -20.40
N PHE A 94 34.30 2.78 -19.15
CA PHE A 94 33.57 3.80 -18.39
C PHE A 94 33.80 5.22 -18.93
N GLU A 95 35.01 5.54 -19.40
CA GLU A 95 35.31 6.82 -20.06
C GLU A 95 34.48 6.98 -21.34
N ASP A 96 34.47 5.96 -22.19
CA ASP A 96 33.67 5.90 -23.42
C ASP A 96 32.16 6.00 -23.13
N VAL A 97 31.66 5.29 -22.11
CA VAL A 97 30.24 5.39 -21.70
C VAL A 97 29.93 6.81 -21.24
N ALA A 98 30.77 7.43 -20.42
CA ALA A 98 30.56 8.79 -19.95
C ALA A 98 30.52 9.80 -21.09
N GLU A 99 31.43 9.67 -22.06
CA GLU A 99 31.47 10.52 -23.25
C GLU A 99 30.24 10.30 -24.14
N HIS A 100 29.98 9.05 -24.55
CA HIS A 100 28.89 8.72 -25.47
C HIS A 100 27.51 9.05 -24.88
N LEU A 101 27.26 8.69 -23.62
CA LEU A 101 26.00 8.99 -22.93
C LEU A 101 25.85 10.49 -22.67
N GLY A 102 26.95 11.19 -22.35
CA GLY A 102 26.97 12.64 -22.20
C GLY A 102 26.58 13.37 -23.48
N LEU A 103 27.10 12.93 -24.63
CA LEU A 103 26.72 13.46 -25.94
C LEU A 103 25.24 13.23 -26.25
N LEU A 104 24.74 12.01 -26.03
CA LEU A 104 23.33 11.68 -26.23
C LEU A 104 22.41 12.55 -25.35
N LEU A 105 22.74 12.68 -24.06
CA LEU A 105 22.00 13.54 -23.14
C LEU A 105 22.04 15.02 -23.55
N GLY A 106 23.18 15.51 -24.04
CA GLY A 106 23.28 16.88 -24.56
C GLY A 106 22.39 17.14 -25.78
N VAL A 107 22.28 16.17 -26.70
CA VAL A 107 21.36 16.26 -27.84
C VAL A 107 19.91 16.27 -27.36
N ILE A 108 19.56 15.37 -26.44
CA ILE A 108 18.20 15.31 -25.85
C ILE A 108 17.85 16.63 -25.17
N GLU A 109 18.75 17.17 -24.36
CA GLU A 109 18.54 18.45 -23.68
C GLU A 109 18.27 19.59 -24.66
N LYS A 110 19.09 19.70 -25.70
CA LYS A 110 18.96 20.75 -26.71
C LYS A 110 17.65 20.65 -27.51
N GLU A 111 17.30 19.44 -27.96
CA GLU A 111 16.09 19.23 -28.75
C GLU A 111 14.81 19.41 -27.92
N PHE A 112 14.84 18.98 -26.65
CA PHE A 112 13.67 19.07 -25.76
C PHE A 112 13.64 20.31 -24.88
N GLU A 113 14.64 21.19 -24.90
CA GLU A 113 14.65 22.47 -24.15
C GLU A 113 13.37 23.31 -24.38
N PRO A 114 12.89 23.52 -25.62
CA PRO A 114 11.65 24.26 -25.85
C PRO A 114 10.42 23.55 -25.26
N THR A 115 10.43 22.21 -25.29
CA THR A 115 9.36 21.39 -24.73
C THR A 115 9.36 21.47 -23.20
N ALA A 116 10.53 21.39 -22.55
CA ALA A 116 10.66 21.53 -21.11
C ALA A 116 10.16 22.90 -20.62
N LYS A 117 10.58 23.98 -21.29
CA LYS A 117 10.08 25.34 -21.00
C LYS A 117 8.57 25.46 -21.18
N GLN A 118 8.01 24.80 -22.20
CA GLN A 118 6.56 24.77 -22.42
C GLN A 118 5.83 24.02 -21.29
N ILE A 119 6.38 22.92 -20.79
CA ILE A 119 5.82 22.18 -19.66
C ILE A 119 5.87 23.02 -18.40
N GLU A 120 7.02 23.63 -18.07
CA GLU A 120 7.17 24.53 -16.93
C GLU A 120 6.18 25.69 -16.96
N LEU A 121 6.00 26.30 -18.14
CA LEU A 121 5.01 27.35 -18.33
C LEU A 121 3.59 26.85 -18.06
N GLN A 122 3.19 25.69 -18.57
CA GLN A 122 1.86 25.13 -18.32
C GLN A 122 1.66 24.83 -16.82
N LEU A 123 2.66 24.25 -16.17
CA LEU A 123 2.65 23.96 -14.73
C LEU A 123 2.52 25.25 -13.91
N SER A 124 3.15 26.36 -14.33
CA SER A 124 3.01 27.66 -13.65
C SER A 124 1.57 28.20 -13.68
N TYR A 125 0.79 27.85 -14.70
CA TYR A 125 -0.64 28.15 -14.79
C TYR A 125 -1.52 27.07 -14.16
N GLY A 126 -0.95 26.01 -13.56
CA GLY A 126 -1.69 24.91 -12.95
C GLY A 126 -2.36 23.97 -13.95
N HIS A 127 -1.89 23.93 -15.20
CA HIS A 127 -2.42 23.10 -16.27
C HIS A 127 -1.36 22.17 -16.84
N ILE A 128 -1.79 21.09 -17.50
CA ILE A 128 -0.87 20.20 -18.22
C ILE A 128 -1.56 19.53 -19.41
N ALA A 129 -0.84 19.36 -20.51
CA ALA A 129 -1.30 18.57 -21.65
C ALA A 129 -1.10 17.07 -21.41
N TYR A 130 -2.02 16.25 -21.93
CA TYR A 130 -1.99 14.80 -21.72
C TYR A 130 -0.68 14.13 -22.15
N ASP A 131 -0.13 14.57 -23.29
CA ASP A 131 1.11 14.03 -23.87
C ASP A 131 2.33 14.27 -22.97
N TRP A 132 2.28 15.28 -22.10
CA TRP A 132 3.35 15.63 -21.16
C TRP A 132 3.10 15.14 -19.74
N LEU A 133 1.94 14.54 -19.48
CA LEU A 133 1.53 14.13 -18.14
C LEU A 133 2.48 13.09 -17.52
N ILE A 134 3.07 12.22 -18.34
CA ILE A 134 4.06 11.23 -17.88
C ILE A 134 5.30 11.86 -17.24
N TYR A 135 5.66 13.09 -17.61
CA TYR A 135 6.83 13.81 -17.07
C TYR A 135 6.53 14.52 -15.76
N TYR A 136 5.26 14.85 -15.50
CA TYR A 136 4.82 15.45 -14.25
C TYR A 136 4.90 14.47 -13.07
N PHE A 137 4.68 13.18 -13.33
CA PHE A 137 4.78 12.14 -12.32
C PHE A 137 6.18 11.54 -12.26
N GLU A 138 6.92 11.84 -11.21
CA GLU A 138 8.26 11.30 -10.94
C GLU A 138 8.22 10.07 -10.02
N ASN A 139 8.99 9.04 -10.38
CA ASN A 139 9.07 7.82 -9.57
C ASN A 139 9.80 8.13 -8.25
N GLY A 140 9.42 7.45 -7.17
CA GLY A 140 9.96 7.65 -5.82
C GLY A 140 9.32 8.81 -5.05
N LEU A 141 8.59 9.71 -5.72
CA LEU A 141 7.83 10.75 -5.05
C LEU A 141 6.47 10.24 -4.55
N LYS A 142 5.93 10.94 -3.55
CA LYS A 142 4.60 10.69 -2.99
C LYS A 142 3.53 11.48 -3.72
N TYR A 143 2.44 10.80 -4.02
CA TYR A 143 1.24 11.35 -4.63
C TYR A 143 0.02 10.93 -3.84
N TYR A 144 -1.09 11.58 -4.07
CA TYR A 144 -2.40 11.09 -3.66
C TYR A 144 -3.22 10.73 -4.88
N GLY A 145 -4.08 9.73 -4.74
CA GLY A 145 -5.03 9.29 -5.76
C GLY A 145 -6.44 9.19 -5.18
N LEU A 146 -7.45 9.39 -6.02
CA LEU A 146 -8.84 9.18 -5.66
C LEU A 146 -9.22 7.70 -5.88
N GLU A 147 -9.63 7.02 -4.83
CA GLU A 147 -10.14 5.64 -4.86
C GLU A 147 -11.52 5.59 -4.19
N GLU A 148 -12.54 5.12 -4.90
CA GLU A 148 -13.90 4.97 -4.36
C GLU A 148 -14.41 6.25 -3.65
N GLY A 149 -14.04 7.43 -4.18
CA GLY A 149 -14.43 8.74 -3.62
C GLY A 149 -13.52 9.27 -2.49
N HIS A 150 -12.49 8.51 -2.08
CA HIS A 150 -11.61 8.87 -0.97
C HIS A 150 -10.16 9.02 -1.45
N LEU A 151 -9.47 10.03 -0.92
CA LEU A 151 -8.08 10.27 -1.26
C LEU A 151 -7.17 9.28 -0.53
N ILE A 152 -6.19 8.70 -1.19
CA ILE A 152 -5.19 7.82 -0.57
C ILE A 152 -3.79 8.21 -1.05
N GLY A 153 -2.83 8.29 -0.12
CA GLY A 153 -1.43 8.52 -0.44
C GLY A 153 -0.75 7.24 -0.95
N PHE A 154 0.18 7.40 -1.88
CA PHE A 154 1.02 6.32 -2.38
C PHE A 154 2.38 6.84 -2.85
N THR A 155 3.39 5.99 -2.83
CA THR A 155 4.71 6.30 -3.43
C THR A 155 4.74 5.74 -4.84
N LEU A 156 4.96 6.59 -5.84
CA LEU A 156 4.97 6.12 -7.23
C LEU A 156 6.18 5.22 -7.48
N SER A 157 5.96 4.03 -8.02
CA SER A 157 7.04 3.10 -8.37
C SER A 157 7.21 2.98 -9.88
N HIS A 158 6.10 2.91 -10.62
CA HIS A 158 6.11 2.69 -12.05
C HIS A 158 4.99 3.45 -12.75
N LYS A 159 5.24 3.88 -13.98
CA LYS A 159 4.29 4.61 -14.81
C LYS A 159 4.41 4.18 -16.26
N HIS A 160 3.30 4.00 -16.94
CA HIS A 160 3.26 3.69 -18.37
C HIS A 160 1.90 4.01 -18.97
N TYR A 161 1.82 4.11 -20.30
CA TYR A 161 0.55 4.19 -21.00
C TYR A 161 0.01 2.79 -21.29
N HIS A 162 -1.25 2.53 -20.95
CA HIS A 162 -1.93 1.29 -21.28
C HIS A 162 -3.31 1.59 -21.87
N LYS A 163 -3.59 1.07 -23.07
CA LYS A 163 -4.87 1.27 -23.79
C LYS A 163 -5.29 2.74 -23.94
N GLY A 164 -4.32 3.64 -23.99
CA GLY A 164 -4.55 5.08 -24.13
C GLY A 164 -4.61 5.84 -22.82
N ASP A 165 -4.72 5.17 -21.66
CA ASP A 165 -4.73 5.79 -20.33
C ASP A 165 -3.33 5.79 -19.71
N LEU A 166 -3.04 6.78 -18.87
CA LEU A 166 -1.80 6.80 -18.09
C LEU A 166 -2.02 6.02 -16.80
N ILE A 167 -1.29 4.93 -16.64
CA ILE A 167 -1.33 4.07 -15.47
C ILE A 167 -0.19 4.45 -14.53
N LEU A 168 -0.54 4.76 -13.29
CA LEU A 168 0.38 5.05 -12.19
C LEU A 168 0.29 3.91 -11.18
N THR A 169 1.38 3.18 -11.01
CA THR A 169 1.48 2.10 -10.02
C THR A 169 2.41 2.54 -8.91
N GLY A 170 1.94 2.46 -7.68
CA GLY A 170 2.71 2.80 -6.50
C GLY A 170 2.51 1.83 -5.35
N THR A 171 3.19 2.14 -4.26
CA THR A 171 3.15 1.37 -3.02
C THR A 171 2.39 2.13 -1.93
N THR A 172 1.67 1.37 -1.12
CA THR A 172 0.94 1.80 0.09
C THR A 172 1.18 0.82 1.23
N THR A 173 0.74 1.16 2.43
CA THR A 173 0.83 0.33 3.62
C THR A 173 -0.57 -0.06 4.08
N LYS A 174 -0.79 -1.32 4.47
CA LYS A 174 -2.10 -1.80 4.92
C LYS A 174 -1.97 -2.77 6.10
N TRP A 175 -2.95 -2.74 7.00
CA TRP A 175 -3.07 -3.75 8.06
C TRP A 175 -3.67 -5.05 7.54
N ASP A 176 -2.99 -6.17 7.79
CA ASP A 176 -3.41 -7.50 7.34
C ASP A 176 -4.16 -8.32 8.41
N GLY A 177 -4.38 -7.75 9.60
CA GLY A 177 -4.96 -8.44 10.76
C GLY A 177 -3.93 -8.79 11.84
N GLN A 178 -2.64 -8.81 11.51
CA GLN A 178 -1.56 -9.16 12.44
C GLN A 178 -0.40 -8.14 12.41
N LYS A 179 -0.07 -7.61 11.23
CA LYS A 179 0.99 -6.63 11.03
C LYS A 179 0.65 -5.66 9.91
N TYR A 180 1.40 -4.57 9.85
CA TYR A 180 1.40 -3.70 8.69
C TYR A 180 2.25 -4.30 7.59
N HIS A 181 1.67 -4.38 6.40
CA HIS A 181 2.37 -4.75 5.18
C HIS A 181 2.64 -3.48 4.39
N SER A 182 3.88 -3.03 4.42
CA SER A 182 4.39 -1.98 3.54
C SER A 182 4.61 -2.56 2.14
N ASN A 183 4.57 -1.71 1.12
CA ASN A 183 4.73 -2.07 -0.30
C ASN A 183 3.56 -2.83 -0.94
N GLU A 184 2.35 -2.66 -0.42
CA GLU A 184 1.15 -3.12 -1.11
C GLU A 184 0.99 -2.33 -2.42
N LYS A 185 0.85 -3.03 -3.55
CA LYS A 185 0.77 -2.39 -4.87
C LYS A 185 -0.62 -1.80 -5.10
N LYS A 186 -0.64 -0.57 -5.60
CA LYS A 186 -1.87 0.14 -5.95
C LYS A 186 -1.74 0.83 -7.29
N THR A 187 -2.82 0.83 -8.07
CA THR A 187 -2.83 1.32 -9.44
C THR A 187 -3.91 2.37 -9.61
N PHE A 188 -3.53 3.51 -10.19
CA PHE A 188 -4.43 4.58 -10.56
C PHE A 188 -4.38 4.80 -12.07
N SER A 189 -5.54 5.04 -12.68
CA SER A 189 -5.65 5.34 -14.10
C SER A 189 -6.07 6.79 -14.31
N ILE A 190 -5.36 7.48 -15.19
CA ILE A 190 -5.74 8.81 -15.68
C ILE A 190 -6.23 8.66 -17.12
N PRO A 191 -7.54 8.84 -17.37
CA PRO A 191 -8.10 8.73 -18.71
C PRO A 191 -7.52 9.78 -19.66
N LYS A 192 -7.41 9.39 -20.94
CA LYS A 192 -6.99 10.33 -21.99
C LYS A 192 -7.95 11.52 -22.12
N TYR A 193 -7.40 12.73 -22.08
CA TYR A 193 -8.12 13.97 -22.37
C TYR A 193 -7.50 14.73 -23.55
N LYS A 194 -8.27 15.63 -24.16
CA LYS A 194 -7.83 16.44 -25.30
C LYS A 194 -7.34 17.80 -24.81
N GLY A 195 -6.18 18.23 -25.30
CA GLY A 195 -5.60 19.52 -24.95
C GLY A 195 -4.98 19.52 -23.56
N THR A 196 -5.19 20.58 -22.80
CA THR A 196 -4.73 20.73 -21.42
C THR A 196 -5.88 20.55 -20.43
N THR A 197 -5.57 20.10 -19.22
CA THR A 197 -6.50 20.08 -18.09
C THR A 197 -5.84 20.71 -16.86
N GLU A 198 -6.66 21.16 -15.91
CA GLU A 198 -6.19 21.63 -14.60
C GLU A 198 -5.65 20.47 -13.78
N LEU A 199 -4.52 20.68 -13.08
CA LEU A 199 -3.91 19.66 -12.21
C LEU A 199 -4.85 19.23 -11.07
N SER A 200 -5.70 20.15 -10.58
CA SER A 200 -6.69 19.88 -9.53
C SER A 200 -7.82 18.94 -9.96
N LYS A 201 -8.09 18.83 -11.27
CA LYS A 201 -9.14 17.97 -11.84
C LYS A 201 -8.65 16.55 -12.12
N LEU A 202 -7.34 16.31 -12.03
CA LEU A 202 -6.78 14.99 -12.21
C LEU A 202 -7.15 14.09 -11.01
N PRO A 203 -7.40 12.80 -11.25
CA PRO A 203 -7.68 11.86 -10.16
C PRO A 203 -6.45 11.59 -9.30
N CYS A 204 -5.27 12.06 -9.70
CA CYS A 204 -4.02 11.97 -8.96
C CYS A 204 -3.33 13.33 -8.89
N GLY A 205 -2.78 13.68 -7.73
CA GLY A 205 -2.06 14.94 -7.51
C GLY A 205 -0.79 14.75 -6.68
N ILE A 206 0.10 15.74 -6.72
CA ILE A 206 1.32 15.77 -5.90
C ILE A 206 0.92 15.85 -4.42
N MET A 207 1.62 15.12 -3.56
CA MET A 207 1.43 15.21 -2.12
C MET A 207 1.89 16.58 -1.60
N THR A 208 0.94 17.52 -1.45
CA THR A 208 1.17 18.81 -0.78
C THR A 208 1.20 18.62 0.74
N ASP A 209 1.81 19.57 1.45
CA ASP A 209 1.89 19.50 2.92
C ASP A 209 0.50 19.48 3.58
N ASP A 210 -0.45 20.27 3.06
CA ASP A 210 -1.84 20.26 3.54
C ASP A 210 -2.51 18.89 3.37
N MET A 211 -2.32 18.23 2.22
CA MET A 211 -2.87 16.89 1.98
C MET A 211 -2.17 15.85 2.85
N ARG A 212 -0.85 15.96 3.02
CA ARG A 212 -0.07 15.09 3.89
C ARG A 212 -0.61 15.15 5.32
N VAL A 213 -0.81 16.35 5.87
CA VAL A 213 -1.34 16.52 7.24
C VAL A 213 -2.71 15.86 7.39
N LYS A 214 -3.62 16.04 6.42
CA LYS A 214 -4.95 15.40 6.44
C LYS A 214 -4.85 13.88 6.39
N LEU A 215 -4.08 13.34 5.45
CA LEU A 215 -3.94 11.89 5.27
C LEU A 215 -3.21 11.25 6.46
N THR A 216 -2.20 11.91 7.03
CA THR A 216 -1.53 11.47 8.26
C THR A 216 -2.50 11.44 9.44
N ALA A 217 -3.36 12.44 9.60
CA ALA A 217 -4.37 12.46 10.66
C ALA A 217 -5.33 11.27 10.54
N ARG A 218 -5.82 10.99 9.32
CA ARG A 218 -6.63 9.80 9.05
C ARG A 218 -5.84 8.49 9.26
N GLY A 219 -4.57 8.47 8.89
CA GLY A 219 -3.68 7.32 9.12
C GLY A 219 -3.50 7.00 10.60
N LYS A 220 -3.43 8.02 11.47
CA LYS A 220 -3.42 7.82 12.93
C LYS A 220 -4.72 7.16 13.43
N LEU A 221 -5.87 7.56 12.88
CA LEU A 221 -7.14 6.90 13.18
C LEU A 221 -7.15 5.45 12.68
N TYR A 222 -6.71 5.20 11.44
CA TYR A 222 -6.54 3.85 10.89
C TYR A 222 -5.71 2.98 11.84
N ALA A 223 -4.57 3.50 12.29
CA ALA A 223 -3.67 2.78 13.15
C ALA A 223 -4.26 2.47 14.52
N SER A 224 -5.10 3.38 15.06
CA SER A 224 -5.82 3.15 16.32
C SER A 224 -6.83 2.00 16.25
N TYR A 225 -7.32 1.67 15.04
CA TYR A 225 -8.23 0.56 14.80
C TYR A 225 -7.53 -0.77 14.46
N ALA A 226 -6.21 -0.85 14.64
CA ALA A 226 -5.51 -2.13 14.56
C ALA A 226 -5.96 -3.08 15.69
N GLY A 227 -6.28 -4.32 15.33
CA GLY A 227 -6.82 -5.33 16.25
C GLY A 227 -8.35 -5.43 16.17
N VAL A 228 -8.98 -5.75 17.30
CA VAL A 228 -10.42 -5.99 17.39
C VAL A 228 -11.08 -4.87 18.20
N HIS A 229 -12.01 -4.15 17.58
CA HIS A 229 -12.66 -2.99 18.20
C HIS A 229 -14.18 -3.06 18.07
N TYR A 230 -14.87 -2.75 19.16
CA TYR A 230 -16.33 -2.60 19.17
C TYR A 230 -16.68 -1.11 19.13
N LYS A 231 -17.28 -0.66 18.02
CA LYS A 231 -17.48 0.76 17.70
C LYS A 231 -18.87 1.01 17.11
N SER A 232 -19.22 2.29 16.93
CA SER A 232 -20.40 2.69 16.19
C SER A 232 -20.01 3.27 14.84
N TYR A 233 -20.82 3.01 13.81
CA TYR A 233 -20.70 3.62 12.49
C TYR A 233 -22.11 4.02 12.05
N LYS A 234 -22.34 5.31 11.77
CA LYS A 234 -23.67 5.88 11.43
C LYS A 234 -24.81 5.44 12.36
N GLY A 235 -24.52 5.26 13.64
CA GLY A 235 -25.47 4.80 14.66
C GLY A 235 -25.73 3.29 14.68
N GLN A 236 -25.10 2.51 13.79
CA GLN A 236 -25.09 1.05 13.88
C GLN A 236 -23.89 0.57 14.71
N ARG A 237 -24.04 -0.60 15.33
CA ARG A 237 -22.98 -1.24 16.12
C ARG A 237 -22.17 -2.15 15.20
N ILE A 238 -20.85 -1.98 15.22
CA ILE A 238 -19.92 -2.70 14.36
C ILE A 238 -18.80 -3.31 15.18
N VAL A 239 -18.27 -4.43 14.70
CA VAL A 239 -17.05 -5.05 15.21
C VAL A 239 -15.99 -4.95 14.12
N ILE A 240 -14.99 -4.11 14.32
CA ILE A 240 -13.83 -3.99 13.43
C ILE A 240 -12.92 -5.17 13.74
N ASP A 241 -12.74 -6.04 12.76
CA ASP A 241 -11.83 -7.19 12.83
C ASP A 241 -11.47 -7.61 11.40
N TYR A 242 -10.29 -7.20 10.97
CA TYR A 242 -9.81 -7.51 9.63
C TYR A 242 -9.53 -9.00 9.44
N HIS A 243 -9.03 -9.68 10.48
CA HIS A 243 -8.71 -11.10 10.41
C HIS A 243 -9.99 -11.93 10.26
N ALA A 244 -11.01 -11.64 11.06
CA ALA A 244 -12.31 -12.30 10.92
C ALA A 244 -12.99 -11.95 9.58
N TYR A 245 -12.86 -10.72 9.10
CA TYR A 245 -13.36 -10.32 7.77
C TYR A 245 -12.70 -11.09 6.62
N LYS A 246 -11.40 -11.39 6.71
CA LYS A 246 -10.68 -12.25 5.76
C LYS A 246 -11.14 -13.71 5.84
N ALA A 247 -11.41 -14.21 7.05
CA ALA A 247 -11.89 -15.57 7.31
C ALA A 247 -13.42 -15.73 7.20
N ARG A 248 -14.13 -14.73 6.63
CA ARG A 248 -15.60 -14.67 6.62
C ARG A 248 -16.31 -15.87 5.99
N GLY A 249 -15.65 -16.62 5.11
CA GLY A 249 -16.20 -17.83 4.51
C GLY A 249 -16.50 -18.95 5.50
N GLY A 250 -15.96 -18.89 6.73
CA GLY A 250 -16.34 -19.79 7.83
C GLY A 250 -17.39 -19.21 8.79
N TYR A 251 -17.82 -17.96 8.57
CA TYR A 251 -18.74 -17.20 9.45
C TYR A 251 -20.02 -16.75 8.74
N THR A 252 -20.23 -17.12 7.48
CA THR A 252 -21.50 -16.89 6.80
C THR A 252 -22.56 -17.78 7.43
N CYS A 253 -23.34 -17.23 8.35
CA CYS A 253 -24.66 -17.76 8.65
C CYS A 253 -25.53 -17.49 7.41
N ASP A 254 -25.46 -18.38 6.42
CA ASP A 254 -26.44 -18.37 5.34
C ASP A 254 -27.82 -18.47 5.98
N SER A 255 -28.62 -17.42 5.75
CA SER A 255 -29.90 -17.20 6.41
C SER A 255 -31.00 -18.09 5.79
N GLY A 256 -30.69 -19.35 5.50
CA GLY A 256 -31.55 -20.27 4.75
C GLY A 256 -31.57 -21.71 5.22
N ASP A 257 -30.67 -22.15 6.10
CA ASP A 257 -30.66 -23.55 6.52
C ASP A 257 -31.63 -23.78 7.68
N ASN A 258 -32.79 -24.31 7.33
CA ASN A 258 -33.69 -25.01 8.24
C ASN A 258 -32.86 -25.96 9.12
N ILE A 259 -32.89 -25.73 10.44
CA ILE A 259 -32.46 -26.72 11.42
C ILE A 259 -33.48 -27.87 11.33
N SER A 260 -33.21 -28.84 10.47
CA SER A 260 -33.84 -30.15 10.55
C SER A 260 -33.18 -30.90 11.70
N ASP A 261 -33.99 -31.14 12.72
CA ASP A 261 -33.77 -32.06 13.83
C ASP A 261 -33.19 -33.38 13.31
N VAL A 262 -31.95 -33.71 13.70
CA VAL A 262 -31.35 -35.03 13.45
C VAL A 262 -30.88 -35.58 14.79
N SER A 263 -31.69 -36.54 15.24
CA SER A 263 -31.40 -37.60 16.20
C SER A 263 -30.00 -38.17 16.07
N GLY A 264 -29.39 -38.46 17.22
CA GLY A 264 -27.99 -38.84 17.36
C GLY A 264 -27.55 -40.10 16.63
N ASP A 265 -26.27 -40.09 16.27
CA ASP A 265 -25.28 -41.14 16.46
C ASP A 265 -23.87 -40.51 16.27
N GLU A 266 -22.92 -40.97 17.10
CA GLU A 266 -21.46 -40.76 17.24
C GLU A 266 -20.63 -39.66 16.49
N PRO A 267 -19.49 -39.21 17.08
CA PRO A 267 -18.83 -37.96 16.72
C PRO A 267 -17.83 -38.15 15.57
N GLU A 268 -18.27 -37.89 14.34
CA GLU A 268 -17.34 -37.56 13.27
C GLU A 268 -16.82 -36.13 13.45
N GLN A 269 -15.49 -36.01 13.39
CA GLN A 269 -14.73 -34.81 13.68
C GLN A 269 -15.14 -33.65 12.74
N HIS A 270 -16.00 -32.76 13.25
CA HIS A 270 -16.26 -31.46 12.63
C HIS A 270 -14.96 -30.65 12.51
N PRO A 271 -14.55 -30.21 11.31
CA PRO A 271 -13.37 -29.35 11.14
C PRO A 271 -13.59 -27.91 11.65
N ALA A 272 -14.79 -27.57 12.12
CA ALA A 272 -15.14 -26.24 12.63
C ALA A 272 -14.59 -25.93 14.04
N LEU A 273 -14.04 -26.93 14.73
CA LEU A 273 -13.35 -26.78 16.02
C LEU A 273 -11.93 -27.34 15.93
N ALA A 274 -11.23 -27.10 14.81
CA ALA A 274 -9.78 -27.04 14.89
C ALA A 274 -9.46 -25.95 15.91
N HIS A 275 -9.04 -26.36 17.10
CA HIS A 275 -8.56 -25.48 18.16
C HIS A 275 -7.72 -24.38 17.52
N SER A 276 -8.29 -23.19 17.44
CA SER A 276 -7.55 -21.99 17.08
C SER A 276 -6.47 -21.88 18.14
N LYS A 277 -5.27 -22.36 17.81
CA LYS A 277 -4.05 -22.15 18.58
C LYS A 277 -3.62 -20.68 18.51
N HIS A 278 -4.54 -19.76 18.26
CA HIS A 278 -4.32 -18.34 18.34
C HIS A 278 -5.09 -17.86 19.56
N LYS A 279 -4.36 -17.88 20.69
CA LYS A 279 -4.58 -16.89 21.73
C LYS A 279 -4.55 -15.54 21.01
N GLY A 280 -5.72 -14.96 20.72
CA GLY A 280 -5.81 -13.51 20.64
C GLY A 280 -5.31 -13.01 21.99
N ARG A 281 -4.03 -12.64 22.06
CA ARG A 281 -3.45 -12.10 23.28
C ARG A 281 -4.10 -10.75 23.49
N ARG A 282 -5.16 -10.74 24.29
CA ARG A 282 -5.70 -9.54 24.93
C ARG A 282 -4.50 -8.81 25.55
N GLY A 283 -4.02 -7.73 24.91
CA GLY A 283 -2.86 -6.97 25.36
C GLY A 283 -1.54 -7.14 24.59
N GLU A 284 -1.49 -7.86 23.46
CA GLU A 284 -0.35 -7.68 22.54
C GLU A 284 -0.38 -6.27 21.94
N LYS A 285 0.71 -5.53 22.12
CA LYS A 285 0.86 -4.20 21.51
C LYS A 285 0.85 -4.38 20.00
N THR A 286 -0.12 -3.75 19.34
CA THR A 286 -0.13 -3.64 17.88
C THR A 286 1.16 -2.96 17.44
N PRO A 287 1.85 -3.47 16.40
CA PRO A 287 3.06 -2.83 15.88
C PRO A 287 2.78 -1.38 15.50
N ASP A 288 3.68 -0.46 15.85
CA ASP A 288 3.56 0.93 15.43
C ASP A 288 3.89 1.08 13.94
N VAL A 289 3.14 1.94 13.25
CA VAL A 289 3.42 2.32 11.86
C VAL A 289 4.44 3.46 11.87
N PRO A 290 5.50 3.40 11.04
CA PRO A 290 6.39 4.53 10.85
C PRO A 290 5.61 5.81 10.47
N GLU A 291 5.98 6.96 11.04
CA GLU A 291 5.26 8.22 10.81
C GLU A 291 5.21 8.61 9.32
N GLU A 292 6.27 8.25 8.59
CA GLU A 292 6.40 8.43 7.15
C GLU A 292 5.46 7.55 6.30
N GLU A 293 4.79 6.55 6.86
CA GLU A 293 3.84 5.71 6.13
C GLU A 293 2.37 6.06 6.46
N LEU A 294 2.14 6.91 7.47
CA LEU A 294 0.78 7.24 7.93
C LEU A 294 -0.06 7.94 6.86
N ASP A 295 0.55 8.77 6.01
CA ASP A 295 -0.14 9.45 4.90
C ASP A 295 -0.57 8.51 3.76
N GLN A 296 -0.13 7.24 3.83
CA GLN A 296 -0.38 6.23 2.80
C GLN A 296 -1.34 5.15 3.28
N LEU A 297 -1.90 5.26 4.49
CA LEU A 297 -2.86 4.28 5.00
C LEU A 297 -4.24 4.42 4.33
N PRO A 298 -4.99 3.30 4.18
CA PRO A 298 -6.31 3.31 3.53
C PRO A 298 -7.34 4.19 4.25
N ALA A 299 -8.42 4.55 3.55
CA ALA A 299 -9.55 5.28 4.13
C ALA A 299 -10.57 4.39 4.85
N PHE A 300 -10.46 3.06 4.69
CA PHE A 300 -11.45 2.10 5.18
C PHE A 300 -10.83 1.01 6.05
N VAL A 301 -11.59 0.61 7.07
CA VAL A 301 -11.35 -0.61 7.86
C VAL A 301 -12.44 -1.62 7.55
N TYR A 302 -12.23 -2.88 7.92
CA TYR A 302 -13.17 -3.96 7.61
C TYR A 302 -13.65 -4.66 8.87
N GLY A 303 -14.90 -5.10 8.86
CA GLY A 303 -15.51 -5.74 10.01
C GLY A 303 -16.94 -6.20 9.76
N PHE A 304 -17.64 -6.47 10.86
CA PHE A 304 -19.00 -7.01 10.86
C PHE A 304 -20.00 -5.98 11.39
N GLU A 305 -21.07 -5.75 10.63
CA GLU A 305 -22.21 -4.92 11.04
C GLU A 305 -23.24 -5.80 11.78
N LEU A 306 -23.47 -5.55 13.07
CA LEU A 306 -24.31 -6.43 13.89
C LEU A 306 -25.80 -6.38 13.53
N LYS A 307 -26.30 -5.22 13.09
CA LYS A 307 -27.72 -5.05 12.75
C LYS A 307 -28.13 -5.87 11.54
N ASN A 308 -27.37 -5.74 10.44
CA ASN A 308 -27.64 -6.42 9.18
C ASN A 308 -26.94 -7.79 9.07
N LYS A 309 -26.15 -8.15 10.09
CA LYS A 309 -25.36 -9.39 10.14
C LYS A 309 -24.49 -9.59 8.89
N SER A 310 -23.78 -8.55 8.46
CA SER A 310 -23.02 -8.58 7.21
C SER A 310 -21.60 -8.05 7.38
N TRP A 311 -20.67 -8.66 6.65
CA TRP A 311 -19.28 -8.24 6.55
C TRP A 311 -19.14 -7.10 5.53
N ARG A 312 -18.59 -5.95 5.92
CA ARG A 312 -18.47 -4.75 5.07
C ARG A 312 -17.21 -3.94 5.40
N SER A 313 -16.90 -2.96 4.55
CA SER A 313 -15.95 -1.88 4.84
C SER A 313 -16.64 -0.71 5.54
N PHE A 314 -15.90 0.00 6.37
CA PHE A 314 -16.35 1.18 7.10
C PHE A 314 -15.36 2.32 6.90
N GLU A 315 -15.86 3.50 6.54
CA GLU A 315 -15.06 4.71 6.42
C GLU A 315 -14.59 5.15 7.80
N ILE A 316 -13.28 5.36 7.93
CA ILE A 316 -12.63 5.57 9.23
C ILE A 316 -13.09 6.84 9.92
N GLU A 317 -13.36 7.89 9.14
CA GLU A 317 -13.76 9.20 9.64
C GLU A 317 -15.20 9.21 10.21
N GLU A 318 -16.00 8.18 9.89
CA GLU A 318 -17.39 8.04 10.36
C GLU A 318 -17.53 7.01 11.49
N ILE A 319 -16.41 6.50 12.03
CA ILE A 319 -16.39 5.58 13.16
C ILE A 319 -16.29 6.35 14.47
N GLU A 320 -17.18 6.03 15.40
CA GLU A 320 -17.26 6.67 16.71
C GLU A 320 -17.26 5.65 17.84
N ASP A 321 -16.97 6.13 19.05
CA ASP A 321 -17.19 5.35 20.26
C ASP A 321 -18.68 5.09 20.50
N ILE A 322 -18.98 3.89 21.00
CA ILE A 322 -20.36 3.53 21.33
C ILE A 322 -20.80 4.32 22.55
N LYS A 323 -21.85 5.11 22.37
CA LYS A 323 -22.58 5.75 23.47
C LYS A 323 -23.53 4.72 24.08
N PHE A 324 -23.13 4.14 25.19
CA PHE A 324 -23.98 3.24 25.95
C PHE A 324 -25.04 4.05 26.70
N ASP A 325 -26.27 3.55 26.70
CA ASP A 325 -27.35 4.15 27.48
C ASP A 325 -27.14 3.78 28.97
N GLU A 326 -26.82 4.79 29.79
CA GLU A 326 -26.62 4.62 31.23
C GLU A 326 -27.90 4.18 31.95
N SER A 327 -29.07 4.46 31.37
CA SER A 327 -30.39 4.04 31.89
C SER A 327 -30.84 2.67 31.37
N ALA A 328 -30.04 1.99 30.53
CA ALA A 328 -30.40 0.70 29.94
C ALA A 328 -30.75 -0.37 30.99
N TRP A 329 -30.10 -0.30 32.16
CA TRP A 329 -30.38 -1.20 33.28
C TRP A 329 -31.79 -1.01 33.86
N ASP A 330 -32.23 0.24 33.95
CA ASP A 330 -33.52 0.58 34.54
C ASP A 330 -34.67 0.17 33.61
N HIS A 331 -34.45 0.28 32.29
CA HIS A 331 -35.37 -0.19 31.26
C HIS A 331 -35.41 -1.70 31.06
N LEU A 332 -34.48 -2.45 31.67
CA LEU A 332 -34.45 -3.90 31.55
C LEU A 332 -35.66 -4.50 32.31
N VAL A 333 -36.59 -5.14 31.60
CA VAL A 333 -37.79 -5.74 32.23
C VAL A 333 -37.43 -7.15 32.73
N ILE A 334 -36.88 -7.21 33.94
CA ILE A 334 -36.55 -8.44 34.68
C ILE A 334 -36.95 -8.21 36.13
N ASP A 335 -37.36 -9.28 36.82
CA ASP A 335 -37.71 -9.25 38.24
C ASP A 335 -36.62 -8.59 39.10
N GLU A 336 -37.04 -7.77 40.05
CA GLU A 336 -36.15 -6.95 40.88
C GLU A 336 -35.15 -7.82 41.68
N ASP A 337 -35.57 -9.00 42.12
CA ASP A 337 -34.71 -9.97 42.81
C ASP A 337 -33.57 -10.48 41.93
N VAL A 338 -33.85 -10.73 40.64
CA VAL A 338 -32.86 -11.17 39.65
C VAL A 338 -31.92 -10.02 39.29
N LYS A 339 -32.46 -8.79 39.16
CA LYS A 339 -31.63 -7.58 38.99
C LYS A 339 -30.65 -7.40 40.14
N ASN A 340 -31.11 -7.55 41.38
CA ASN A 340 -30.29 -7.42 42.58
C ASN A 340 -29.24 -8.53 42.67
N LEU A 341 -29.58 -9.76 42.29
CA LEU A 341 -28.64 -10.88 42.21
C LEU A 341 -27.51 -10.59 41.21
N ILE A 342 -27.84 -10.13 40.01
CA ILE A 342 -26.86 -9.80 38.97
C ILE A 342 -25.97 -8.63 39.42
N LYS A 343 -26.54 -7.56 39.98
CA LYS A 343 -25.78 -6.43 40.54
C LYS A 343 -24.82 -6.87 41.64
N GLY A 344 -25.27 -7.72 42.55
CA GLY A 344 -24.43 -8.29 43.61
C GLY A 344 -23.27 -9.12 43.04
N LEU A 345 -23.54 -9.96 42.05
CA LEU A 345 -22.56 -10.80 41.39
C LEU A 345 -21.48 -9.98 40.64
N VAL A 346 -21.90 -8.97 39.89
CA VAL A 346 -20.99 -8.05 39.19
C VAL A 346 -20.19 -7.19 40.18
N GLY A 347 -20.82 -6.72 41.27
CA GLY A 347 -20.13 -5.95 42.31
C GLY A 347 -19.02 -6.73 43.03
N VAL A 348 -19.23 -8.03 43.27
CA VAL A 348 -18.22 -8.90 43.90
C VAL A 348 -17.03 -9.15 42.97
N THR A 349 -17.24 -9.20 41.66
CA THR A 349 -16.22 -9.52 40.66
C THR A 349 -15.41 -8.31 40.19
N THR A 350 -15.99 -7.11 40.22
CA THR A 350 -15.33 -5.86 39.82
C THR A 350 -14.40 -5.29 40.89
N ASN A 351 -14.54 -5.72 42.16
CA ASN A 351 -13.63 -5.35 43.24
C ASN A 351 -12.35 -6.21 43.22
N ALA A 352 -11.22 -5.59 42.88
CA ALA A 352 -9.91 -6.22 42.67
C ALA A 352 -9.34 -7.02 43.87
N ASN A 353 -9.92 -6.90 45.08
CA ASN A 353 -9.46 -7.61 46.27
C ASN A 353 -10.07 -9.02 46.45
N THR A 354 -11.04 -9.42 45.63
CA THR A 354 -11.79 -10.69 45.79
C THR A 354 -11.43 -11.74 44.73
N SER A 355 -10.61 -11.40 43.73
CA SER A 355 -10.32 -12.26 42.58
C SER A 355 -9.48 -13.51 42.90
N GLN A 356 -8.92 -13.65 44.11
CA GLN A 356 -8.06 -14.77 44.46
C GLN A 356 -8.70 -15.88 45.31
N ARG A 357 -9.88 -15.69 45.91
CA ARG A 357 -10.38 -16.68 46.92
C ARG A 357 -11.78 -17.27 46.72
N VAL A 358 -12.59 -16.83 45.77
CA VAL A 358 -14.02 -17.26 45.75
C VAL A 358 -14.47 -18.00 44.47
N ILE A 359 -13.61 -18.22 43.47
CA ILE A 359 -14.01 -19.01 42.28
C ILE A 359 -12.88 -19.97 41.87
N SER A 360 -12.66 -21.01 42.68
CA SER A 360 -12.09 -22.25 42.16
C SER A 360 -13.24 -23.05 41.54
N ASP A 361 -13.49 -22.80 40.26
CA ASP A 361 -14.41 -23.61 39.45
C ASP A 361 -14.05 -25.10 39.60
N VAL A 362 -15.03 -25.91 39.96
CA VAL A 362 -14.95 -27.37 40.17
C VAL A 362 -14.62 -28.13 38.87
N ILE A 363 -14.46 -27.44 37.73
CA ILE A 363 -14.15 -28.04 36.42
C ILE A 363 -12.95 -27.32 35.81
N THR A 364 -11.83 -28.02 35.75
CA THR A 364 -10.58 -27.55 35.13
C THR A 364 -10.80 -27.30 33.63
N GLY A 365 -10.55 -26.07 33.17
CA GLY A 365 -10.57 -25.71 31.74
C GLY A 365 -11.76 -24.84 31.30
N LYS A 366 -12.71 -24.54 32.20
CA LYS A 366 -13.74 -23.53 31.94
C LYS A 366 -13.15 -22.15 32.26
N GLY A 367 -13.02 -21.27 31.27
CA GLY A 367 -12.68 -19.87 31.54
C GLY A 367 -13.75 -19.27 32.48
N GLY A 368 -13.32 -18.52 33.51
CA GLY A 368 -14.10 -18.15 34.71
C GLY A 368 -15.42 -17.41 34.47
N GLY A 369 -16.40 -18.10 33.91
CA GLY A 369 -17.78 -17.67 33.78
C GLY A 369 -18.57 -18.16 34.98
N LEU A 370 -19.20 -17.23 35.68
CA LEU A 370 -20.07 -17.51 36.81
C LEU A 370 -21.37 -18.18 36.35
N VAL A 371 -21.71 -19.31 36.96
CA VAL A 371 -23.00 -19.98 36.81
C VAL A 371 -23.78 -19.78 38.10
N SER A 372 -24.84 -18.96 38.05
CA SER A 372 -25.82 -18.87 39.13
C SER A 372 -27.07 -19.64 38.73
N VAL A 373 -27.49 -20.61 39.55
CA VAL A 373 -28.77 -21.30 39.40
C VAL A 373 -29.75 -20.67 40.40
N PRO A 374 -30.77 -19.91 39.96
CA PRO A 374 -31.79 -19.40 40.86
C PRO A 374 -32.62 -20.58 41.37
N VAL A 375 -32.56 -20.84 42.68
CA VAL A 375 -33.44 -21.82 43.33
C VAL A 375 -34.77 -21.13 43.60
N GLN A 376 -35.77 -21.39 42.75
CA GLN A 376 -37.16 -21.05 43.07
C GLN A 376 -37.60 -21.93 44.25
N THR A 377 -37.66 -21.35 45.44
CA THR A 377 -38.41 -21.93 46.55
C THR A 377 -39.88 -21.62 46.32
N LYS A 378 -40.69 -22.68 46.22
CA LYS A 378 -42.16 -22.60 46.13
C LYS A 378 -42.78 -22.13 47.43
#